data_AF-A0A3C0SLS1-F1
#
_entry.id   AF-A0A3C0SLS1-F1
#
_cell.length_a   1.000
_cell.length_b   1.000
_cell.length_c   1.000
_cell.angle_alpha   90.00
_cell.angle_beta   90.00
_cell.angle_gamma   90.00
#
_symmetry.space_group_name_H-M   'P 1'
#
loop_
_entity.id
_entity.type
_entity.pdbx_description
1 polymer ?
#
loop_
_entity_poly.entity_id
_entity_poly.type
_entity_poly.pdbx_seq_one_letter_code
_entity_poly.pdbx_strand_id
1 'polypeptide(L)'
;MNKDVMKISDMITIRLSEEHYFKDILIMLNKNNLIHEYDIENIQLQILEVLTEKIQYHTKGESTSVKIEVAENIMESIYYTIGVFLKTQGSINKIIDLIKNKGIRFCLAKGEKLVNDKIEEAKALFNLATQSRLSTENYGYNDTIDYGISLFFKEYDSDFGS
;
A
#
# COMPACT_ATOMS: atom_id res chain seq x y z
N MET A 1 1.36 -10.41 -34.74
CA MET A 1 0.15 -10.13 -33.94
C MET A 1 0.54 -9.09 -32.90
N ASN A 2 0.34 -7.81 -33.20
CA ASN A 2 0.68 -6.73 -32.27
C ASN A 2 -0.29 -6.82 -31.08
N LYS A 3 0.23 -7.12 -29.89
CA LYS A 3 -0.51 -6.90 -28.65
C LYS A 3 -0.52 -5.39 -28.45
N ASP A 4 -1.61 -4.72 -28.82
CA ASP A 4 -1.81 -3.33 -28.45
C ASP A 4 -1.73 -3.21 -26.93
N VAL A 5 -0.63 -2.63 -26.45
CA VAL A 5 -0.38 -2.39 -25.03
C VAL A 5 -1.17 -1.14 -24.66
N MET A 6 -2.34 -1.33 -24.07
CA MET A 6 -3.14 -0.22 -23.58
C MET A 6 -2.44 0.43 -22.37
N LYS A 7 -2.10 1.71 -22.49
CA LYS A 7 -1.47 2.48 -21.40
C LYS A 7 -2.56 3.06 -20.51
N ILE A 8 -2.17 3.33 -19.26
CA ILE A 8 -3.07 3.94 -18.27
C ILE A 8 -3.57 5.31 -18.75
N SER A 9 -2.72 6.07 -19.45
CA SER A 9 -3.06 7.36 -20.08
C SER A 9 -4.24 7.27 -21.05
N ASP A 10 -4.43 6.11 -21.68
CA ASP A 10 -5.33 5.95 -22.81
C ASP A 10 -6.79 5.72 -22.38
N MET A 11 -7.04 5.58 -21.06
CA MET A 11 -8.35 5.24 -20.48
C MET A 11 -8.93 6.29 -19.51
N ILE A 12 -8.31 7.47 -19.37
CA ILE A 12 -8.62 8.36 -18.24
C ILE A 12 -9.95 9.12 -18.44
N THR A 13 -10.99 8.65 -17.76
CA THR A 13 -12.14 9.46 -17.30
C THR A 13 -12.19 9.59 -15.77
N ILE A 14 -11.38 8.81 -15.03
CA ILE A 14 -11.28 8.85 -13.56
C ILE A 14 -9.87 9.31 -13.17
N ARG A 15 -9.79 10.31 -12.28
CA ARG A 15 -8.51 10.73 -11.69
C ARG A 15 -8.08 9.67 -10.68
N LEU A 16 -6.99 8.96 -10.97
CA LEU A 16 -6.41 7.98 -10.06
C LEU A 16 -5.74 8.71 -8.89
N SER A 17 -6.20 8.44 -7.68
CA SER A 17 -5.59 8.92 -6.45
C SER A 17 -4.26 8.20 -6.20
N GLU A 18 -3.27 8.95 -5.71
CA GLU A 18 -2.07 8.31 -5.18
C GLU A 18 -2.41 7.45 -3.96
N GLU A 19 -3.29 7.90 -3.08
CA GLU A 19 -3.59 7.17 -1.85
C GLU A 19 -4.50 5.96 -2.09
N HIS A 20 -5.50 6.11 -2.97
CA HIS A 20 -6.53 5.09 -3.20
C HIS A 20 -6.41 4.41 -4.57
N TYR A 21 -5.19 4.38 -5.13
CA TYR A 21 -4.91 3.91 -6.47
C TYR A 21 -5.55 2.54 -6.79
N PHE A 22 -5.45 1.57 -5.87
CA PHE A 22 -5.98 0.24 -6.11
C PHE A 22 -7.52 0.24 -6.18
N LYS A 23 -8.22 1.00 -5.34
CA LYS A 23 -9.68 1.13 -5.41
C LYS A 23 -10.08 1.81 -6.72
N ASP A 24 -9.40 2.91 -7.07
CA ASP A 24 -9.71 3.67 -8.28
C ASP A 24 -9.48 2.88 -9.57
N ILE A 25 -8.39 2.11 -9.63
CA ILE A 25 -8.10 1.29 -10.81
C ILE A 25 -9.12 0.16 -10.96
N LEU A 26 -9.57 -0.49 -9.89
CA LEU A 26 -10.62 -1.51 -9.98
C LEU A 26 -11.92 -0.94 -10.52
N ILE A 27 -12.35 0.22 -10.02
CA ILE A 27 -13.54 0.93 -10.50
C ILE A 27 -13.39 1.28 -11.99
N MET A 28 -12.22 1.80 -12.39
CA MET A 28 -11.94 2.15 -13.78
C MET A 28 -12.00 0.92 -14.69
N LEU A 29 -11.35 -0.19 -14.30
CA LEU A 29 -11.33 -1.42 -15.09
C LEU A 29 -12.74 -2.00 -15.25
N ASN A 30 -13.55 -1.98 -14.19
CA ASN A 30 -14.91 -2.48 -14.22
C ASN A 30 -15.82 -1.60 -15.09
N LYS A 31 -15.74 -0.27 -14.97
CA LYS A 31 -16.51 0.67 -15.82
C LYS A 31 -16.19 0.54 -17.30
N ASN A 32 -14.98 0.13 -17.64
CA ASN A 32 -14.56 -0.12 -19.03
C ASN A 32 -14.75 -1.57 -19.47
N ASN A 33 -15.43 -2.41 -18.67
CA ASN A 33 -15.69 -3.83 -18.94
C ASN A 33 -14.40 -4.68 -19.15
N LEU A 34 -13.27 -4.24 -18.58
CA LEU A 34 -12.00 -4.98 -18.65
C LEU A 34 -11.90 -6.07 -17.57
N ILE A 35 -12.66 -5.91 -16.49
CA ILE A 35 -12.89 -6.92 -15.46
C ILE A 35 -14.39 -6.96 -15.15
N HIS A 36 -14.90 -8.14 -14.87
CA HIS A 36 -16.31 -8.36 -14.59
C HIS A 36 -16.59 -8.37 -13.08
N GLU A 37 -17.88 -8.34 -12.72
CA GLU A 37 -18.31 -8.37 -11.32
C GLU A 37 -17.77 -9.59 -10.56
N TYR A 38 -17.76 -10.78 -11.18
CA TYR A 38 -17.17 -11.98 -10.58
C TYR A 38 -15.66 -11.83 -10.29
N ASP A 39 -14.93 -11.07 -11.13
CA ASP A 39 -13.50 -10.80 -10.89
C ASP A 39 -13.34 -9.91 -9.65
N ILE A 40 -14.21 -8.91 -9.49
CA ILE A 40 -14.24 -8.00 -8.34
C ILE A 40 -14.58 -8.76 -7.05
N GLU A 41 -15.61 -9.60 -7.07
CA GLU A 41 -15.99 -10.44 -5.92
C GLU A 41 -14.84 -11.36 -5.50
N ASN A 42 -14.20 -12.03 -6.46
CA ASN A 42 -13.05 -12.89 -6.18
C ASN A 42 -11.86 -12.11 -5.59
N ILE A 43 -11.62 -10.88 -6.05
CA ILE A 43 -10.60 -9.99 -5.48
C ILE A 43 -10.97 -9.62 -4.04
N GLN A 44 -12.23 -9.26 -3.78
CA GLN A 44 -12.71 -8.91 -2.44
C GLN A 44 -12.59 -10.09 -1.47
N LEU A 45 -12.92 -11.31 -1.89
CA LEU A 45 -12.74 -12.51 -1.09
C LEU A 45 -11.28 -12.72 -0.68
N GLN A 46 -10.35 -12.61 -1.63
CA GLN A 46 -8.92 -12.73 -1.32
C GLN A 46 -8.42 -11.63 -0.37
N ILE A 47 -8.95 -10.41 -0.48
CA ILE A 47 -8.63 -9.33 0.46
C ILE A 47 -9.16 -9.65 1.86
N LEU A 48 -10.38 -10.19 1.99
CA LEU A 48 -10.95 -10.60 3.27
C LEU A 48 -10.18 -11.75 3.94
N GLU A 49 -9.64 -12.69 3.14
CA GLU A 49 -8.75 -13.73 3.66
C GLU A 49 -7.47 -13.14 4.26
N VAL A 50 -6.82 -12.24 3.52
CA VAL A 50 -5.63 -11.53 4.02
C VAL A 50 -5.94 -10.70 5.26
N LEU A 51 -7.07 -9.98 5.26
CA LEU A 51 -7.50 -9.20 6.43
C LEU A 51 -7.62 -10.09 7.65
N THR A 52 -8.28 -11.24 7.50
CA THR A 52 -8.49 -12.20 8.59
C THR A 52 -7.16 -12.67 9.18
N GLU A 53 -6.18 -12.97 8.32
CA GLU A 53 -4.83 -13.35 8.75
C GLU A 53 -4.09 -12.21 9.46
N LYS A 54 -4.14 -10.99 8.94
CA LYS A 54 -3.50 -9.82 9.60
C LYS A 54 -4.18 -9.49 10.93
N ILE A 55 -5.50 -9.66 11.06
CA ILE A 55 -6.22 -9.52 12.33
C ILE A 55 -5.75 -10.58 13.34
N GLN A 56 -5.64 -11.84 12.91
CA GLN A 56 -5.13 -12.91 13.78
C GLN A 56 -3.70 -12.62 14.23
N TYR A 57 -2.84 -12.10 13.35
CA TYR A 57 -1.50 -11.68 13.74
C TYR A 57 -1.52 -10.54 14.77
N HIS A 58 -2.36 -9.52 14.54
CA HIS A 58 -2.50 -8.37 15.44
C HIS A 58 -2.96 -8.77 16.85
N THR A 59 -3.88 -9.72 16.95
CA THR A 59 -4.38 -10.25 18.23
C THR A 59 -3.51 -11.38 18.80
N LYS A 60 -2.34 -11.65 18.20
CA LYS A 60 -1.44 -12.77 18.56
C LYS A 60 -2.14 -14.13 18.55
N GLY A 61 -3.15 -14.29 17.71
CA GLY A 61 -3.96 -15.49 17.56
C GLY A 61 -5.02 -15.68 18.65
N GLU A 62 -5.18 -14.73 19.56
CA GLU A 62 -6.11 -14.86 20.69
C GLU A 62 -7.56 -14.53 20.30
N SER A 63 -7.76 -13.81 19.18
CA SER A 63 -9.09 -13.40 18.74
C SER A 63 -9.16 -13.14 17.23
N THR A 64 -10.28 -13.49 16.60
CA THR A 64 -10.63 -13.04 15.24
C THR A 64 -11.54 -11.81 15.25
N SER A 65 -11.85 -11.29 16.44
CA SER A 65 -12.68 -10.11 16.65
C SER A 65 -11.82 -8.94 17.13
N VAL A 66 -11.92 -7.84 16.42
CA VAL A 66 -11.31 -6.55 16.74
C VAL A 66 -12.36 -5.45 16.60
N LYS A 67 -12.07 -4.25 17.11
CA LYS A 67 -12.90 -3.09 16.83
C LYS A 67 -12.94 -2.83 15.31
N ILE A 68 -14.08 -2.36 14.82
CA ILE A 68 -14.28 -2.05 13.39
C ILE A 68 -13.18 -1.12 12.89
N GLU A 69 -12.86 -0.07 13.64
CA GLU A 69 -11.78 0.89 13.33
C GLU A 69 -10.43 0.20 13.07
N VAL A 70 -10.08 -0.83 13.85
CA VAL A 70 -8.83 -1.57 13.68
C VAL A 70 -8.86 -2.40 12.39
N ALA A 71 -9.99 -3.07 12.11
CA ALA A 71 -10.16 -3.81 10.87
C ALA A 71 -10.12 -2.89 9.64
N GLU A 72 -10.73 -1.71 9.73
CA GLU A 72 -10.71 -0.69 8.69
C GLU A 72 -9.29 -0.17 8.42
N ASN A 73 -8.52 0.14 9.47
CA ASN A 73 -7.12 0.57 9.32
C ASN A 73 -6.24 -0.50 8.66
N ILE A 74 -6.37 -1.77 9.08
CA ILE A 74 -5.64 -2.89 8.45
C ILE A 74 -6.05 -3.02 6.98
N MET A 75 -7.35 -2.93 6.71
CA MET A 75 -7.89 -3.01 5.36
C MET A 75 -7.32 -1.89 4.47
N GLU A 76 -7.30 -0.65 4.96
CA GLU A 76 -6.71 0.49 4.26
C GLU A 76 -5.23 0.30 3.98
N SER A 77 -4.47 -0.21 4.96
CA SER A 77 -3.06 -0.58 4.78
C SER A 77 -2.87 -1.61 3.66
N ILE A 78 -3.71 -2.65 3.60
CA ILE A 78 -3.70 -3.66 2.53
C ILE A 78 -3.96 -2.99 1.17
N TYR A 79 -5.00 -2.15 1.06
CA TYR A 79 -5.34 -1.45 -0.19
C TYR A 79 -4.20 -0.54 -0.66
N TYR A 80 -3.64 0.26 0.26
CA TYR A 80 -2.54 1.17 -0.02
C TYR A 80 -1.31 0.40 -0.53
N THR A 81 -0.94 -0.66 0.18
CA THR A 81 0.26 -1.46 -0.12
C THR A 81 0.17 -2.13 -1.49
N ILE A 82 -0.99 -2.70 -1.84
CA ILE A 82 -1.23 -3.22 -3.19
C ILE A 82 -1.15 -2.09 -4.22
N GLY A 83 -1.75 -0.93 -3.92
CA GLY A 83 -1.71 0.25 -4.77
C GLY A 83 -0.28 0.71 -5.08
N VAL A 84 0.60 0.75 -4.09
CA VAL A 84 2.04 1.09 -4.25
C VAL A 84 2.69 0.20 -5.30
N PHE A 85 2.47 -1.12 -5.23
CA PHE A 85 3.01 -2.04 -6.23
C PHE A 85 2.39 -1.82 -7.62
N LEU A 86 1.07 -1.70 -7.71
CA LEU A 86 0.40 -1.57 -9.00
C LEU A 86 0.76 -0.28 -9.74
N LYS A 87 1.04 0.83 -9.04
CA LYS A 87 1.53 2.07 -9.66
C LYS A 87 2.85 1.91 -10.41
N THR A 88 3.70 0.97 -9.98
CA THR A 88 4.96 0.69 -10.67
C THR A 88 4.72 0.01 -12.03
N GLN A 89 3.49 -0.45 -12.30
CA GLN A 89 3.12 -1.12 -13.53
C GLN A 89 2.67 -0.10 -14.57
N GLY A 90 3.50 0.11 -15.60
CA GLY A 90 3.18 1.05 -16.69
C GLY A 90 2.13 0.58 -17.70
N SER A 91 1.38 -0.49 -17.44
CA SER A 91 0.41 -1.06 -18.39
C SER A 91 -0.81 -1.64 -17.71
N ILE A 92 -1.99 -1.29 -18.23
CA ILE A 92 -3.28 -1.81 -17.76
C ILE A 92 -3.34 -3.33 -17.90
N ASN A 93 -2.92 -3.86 -19.05
CA ASN A 93 -2.94 -5.31 -19.30
C ASN A 93 -2.08 -6.08 -18.29
N LYS A 94 -0.96 -5.49 -17.84
CA LYS A 94 -0.15 -6.09 -16.77
C LYS A 94 -0.87 -6.05 -15.43
N ILE A 95 -1.52 -4.93 -15.09
CA ILE A 95 -2.30 -4.82 -13.85
C ILE A 95 -3.40 -5.88 -13.82
N ILE A 96 -4.14 -6.04 -14.92
CA ILE A 96 -5.20 -7.06 -15.04
C ILE A 96 -4.62 -8.47 -14.86
N ASP A 97 -3.51 -8.80 -15.52
CA ASP A 97 -2.85 -10.10 -15.37
C ASP A 97 -2.41 -10.36 -13.92
N LEU A 98 -1.85 -9.35 -13.26
CA LEU A 98 -1.42 -9.45 -11.86
C LEU A 98 -2.60 -9.73 -10.93
N ILE A 99 -3.67 -8.94 -11.01
CA ILE A 99 -4.81 -9.09 -10.09
C ILE A 99 -5.63 -10.35 -10.36
N LYS A 100 -5.75 -10.79 -11.62
CA LYS A 100 -6.55 -11.98 -11.99
C LYS A 100 -5.78 -13.28 -11.88
N ASN A 101 -4.54 -13.32 -12.34
CA ASN A 101 -3.79 -14.58 -12.51
C ASN A 101 -2.71 -14.80 -11.45
N LYS A 102 -2.09 -13.73 -10.92
CA LYS A 102 -1.13 -13.86 -9.81
C LYS A 102 -1.82 -13.76 -8.44
N GLY A 103 -2.94 -13.05 -8.37
CA GLY A 103 -3.77 -12.92 -7.18
C GLY A 103 -3.29 -11.84 -6.20
N ILE A 104 -4.15 -11.54 -5.24
CA ILE A 104 -3.98 -10.41 -4.31
C ILE A 104 -2.80 -10.61 -3.37
N ARG A 105 -2.56 -11.83 -2.88
CA ARG A 105 -1.42 -12.13 -2.01
C ARG A 105 -0.08 -11.84 -2.67
N PHE A 106 0.04 -12.16 -3.96
CA PHE A 106 1.25 -11.85 -4.71
C PHE A 106 1.46 -10.33 -4.81
N CYS A 107 0.41 -9.60 -5.18
CA CYS A 107 0.47 -8.14 -5.29
C CYS A 107 0.80 -7.48 -3.94
N LEU A 108 0.20 -7.96 -2.84
CA LEU A 108 0.46 -7.48 -1.50
C LEU A 108 1.91 -7.71 -1.10
N ALA A 109 2.44 -8.94 -1.24
CA ALA A 109 3.83 -9.24 -0.87
C ALA A 109 4.84 -8.40 -1.67
N LYS A 110 4.54 -8.07 -2.93
CA LYS A 110 5.35 -7.14 -3.73
C LYS A 110 5.23 -5.70 -3.25
N GLY A 111 4.04 -5.29 -2.83
CA GLY A 111 3.79 -3.99 -2.21
C GLY A 111 4.54 -3.83 -0.89
N GLU A 112 4.43 -4.81 0.00
CA GLU A 112 5.11 -4.83 1.31
C GLU A 112 6.61 -4.66 1.15
N LYS A 113 7.21 -5.37 0.17
CA LYS A 113 8.63 -5.17 -0.15
C LYS A 113 8.95 -3.73 -0.54
N LEU A 114 8.15 -3.12 -1.42
CA LEU A 114 8.38 -1.73 -1.86
C LEU A 114 8.18 -0.71 -0.73
N VAL A 115 7.22 -0.94 0.16
CA VAL A 115 6.99 -0.11 1.34
C VAL A 115 8.19 -0.22 2.28
N ASN A 116 8.68 -1.43 2.54
CA ASN A 116 9.87 -1.64 3.36
C ASN A 116 11.13 -1.00 2.76
N ASP A 117 11.35 -1.14 1.45
CA ASP A 117 12.47 -0.50 0.77
C ASP A 117 12.43 1.04 0.95
N LYS A 118 11.24 1.66 0.87
CA LYS A 118 11.05 3.10 1.12
C LYS A 118 11.30 3.51 2.57
N ILE A 119 10.91 2.66 3.53
CA ILE A 119 11.18 2.92 4.96
C ILE A 119 12.68 2.91 5.22
N GLU A 120 13.41 1.95 4.65
CA GLU A 120 14.86 1.90 4.79
C GLU A 120 15.56 3.09 4.11
N GLU A 121 15.07 3.51 2.93
CA GLU A 121 15.53 4.75 2.29
C GLU A 121 15.27 5.98 3.17
N ALA A 122 14.07 6.08 3.77
CA ALA A 122 13.72 7.17 4.67
C ALA A 122 14.61 7.21 5.92
N LYS A 123 14.93 6.05 6.51
CA LYS A 123 15.89 5.94 7.62
C LYS A 123 17.28 6.41 7.20
N ALA A 124 17.73 6.02 6.01
CA ALA A 124 19.03 6.47 5.48
C ALA A 124 19.06 7.99 5.28
N LEU A 125 18.01 8.58 4.70
CA LEU A 125 17.86 10.03 4.55
C LEU A 125 17.83 10.74 5.90
N PHE A 126 17.15 10.19 6.88
CA PHE A 126 17.11 10.73 8.23
C PHE A 126 18.48 10.71 8.92
N ASN A 127 19.25 9.63 8.75
CA ASN A 127 20.63 9.56 9.24
C ASN A 127 21.51 10.66 8.61
N LEU A 128 21.38 10.88 7.30
CA LEU A 128 22.10 11.97 6.61
C LEU A 128 21.68 13.34 7.15
N ALA A 129 20.36 13.58 7.30
CA ALA A 129 19.84 14.83 7.84
C ALA A 129 20.33 15.12 9.27
N THR A 130 20.45 14.08 10.09
CA THR A 130 20.99 14.17 11.46
C THR A 130 22.48 14.54 11.46
N GLN A 131 23.27 13.94 10.55
CA GLN A 131 24.69 14.24 10.40
C GLN A 131 24.95 15.65 9.85
N SER A 132 24.09 16.12 8.94
CA SER A 132 24.19 17.45 8.33
C SER A 132 23.33 18.51 9.02
N ARG A 133 22.90 18.28 10.28
CA ARG A 133 21.96 19.15 10.99
C ARG A 133 22.50 20.57 11.16
N LEU A 134 21.58 21.54 11.22
CA LEU A 134 21.94 22.93 11.52
C LEU A 134 22.29 23.07 13.01
N SER A 135 23.38 23.77 13.31
CA SER A 135 23.70 24.17 14.68
C SER A 135 22.81 25.33 15.08
N THR A 136 21.77 25.06 15.87
CA THR A 136 20.79 26.07 16.34
C THR A 136 20.34 25.79 17.76
N GLU A 137 19.95 26.84 18.49
CA GLU A 137 19.36 26.73 19.84
C GLU A 137 17.86 26.40 19.79
N ASN A 138 17.27 26.24 18.60
CA ASN A 138 15.86 25.89 18.46
C ASN A 138 15.57 24.51 19.06
N TYR A 139 14.95 24.50 20.24
CA TYR A 139 14.61 23.28 20.98
C TYR A 139 13.77 22.30 20.16
N GLY A 140 12.68 22.77 19.52
CA GLY A 140 11.77 21.88 18.80
C GLY A 140 12.43 21.19 17.60
N TYR A 141 13.33 21.89 16.91
CA TYR A 141 14.14 21.30 15.84
C TYR A 141 15.05 20.19 16.37
N ASN A 142 15.82 20.48 17.42
CA ASN A 142 16.76 19.51 17.99
C ASN A 142 16.03 18.30 18.58
N ASP A 143 14.95 18.52 19.33
CA ASP A 143 14.14 17.47 19.95
C ASP A 143 13.49 16.54 18.90
N THR A 144 13.00 17.10 17.79
CA THR A 144 12.41 16.31 16.69
C THR A 144 13.44 15.42 16.00
N ILE A 145 14.67 15.92 15.80
CA ILE A 145 15.76 15.13 15.21
C ILE A 145 16.31 14.12 16.21
N ASP A 146 16.54 14.51 17.45
CA ASP A 146 17.18 13.63 18.43
C ASP A 146 16.23 12.50 18.89
N TYR A 147 14.93 12.79 19.01
CA TYR A 147 13.95 11.86 19.59
C TYR A 147 12.74 11.60 18.70
N GLY A 148 12.09 12.64 18.18
CA GLY A 148 10.79 12.52 17.52
C GLY A 148 10.77 11.56 16.32
N ILE A 149 11.62 11.80 15.33
CA ILE A 149 11.68 10.98 14.11
C ILE A 149 12.26 9.58 14.40
N SER A 150 13.23 9.50 15.30
CA SER A 150 13.79 8.21 15.76
C SER A 150 12.73 7.33 16.42
N LEU A 151 11.86 7.92 17.24
CA LEU A 151 10.74 7.22 17.88
C LEU A 151 9.71 6.75 16.85
N PHE A 152 9.37 7.60 15.87
CA PHE A 152 8.49 7.22 14.77
C PHE A 152 8.97 5.94 14.08
N PHE A 153 10.23 5.86 13.65
CA PHE A 153 10.74 4.65 12.99
C PHE A 153 10.80 3.40 13.89
N LYS A 154 10.77 3.58 15.22
CA LYS A 154 10.77 2.49 16.19
C LYS A 154 9.36 1.94 16.44
N GLU A 155 8.37 2.82 16.46
CA GLU A 155 6.98 2.47 16.76
C GLU A 155 6.18 2.13 15.51
N TYR A 156 6.57 2.67 14.35
CA TYR A 156 5.86 2.49 13.10
C TYR A 156 5.90 1.04 12.61
N ASP A 157 4.71 0.47 12.44
CA ASP A 157 4.45 -0.81 11.81
C ASP A 157 3.73 -0.60 10.47
N SER A 158 4.44 -0.89 9.39
CA SER A 158 3.92 -0.74 8.02
C SER A 158 2.70 -1.61 7.74
N ASP A 159 2.52 -2.71 8.47
CA ASP A 159 1.36 -3.58 8.29
C ASP A 159 0.08 -2.97 8.86
N PHE A 160 0.19 -2.06 9.84
CA PHE A 160 -0.94 -1.51 10.59
C PHE A 160 -1.13 0.00 10.43
N GLY A 161 -0.21 0.68 9.75
CA GLY A 161 -0.31 2.13 9.51
C GLY A 161 -0.19 2.96 10.79
N SER A 162 0.39 2.39 11.83
CA SER A 162 0.56 2.95 13.17
C SER A 162 2.01 2.84 13.60
#